data_AF-A0A8T5QE05-F1
#
_entry.id   AF-A0A8T5QE05-F1
#
_cell.length_a   1.000
_cell.length_b   1.000
_cell.length_c   1.000
_cell.angle_alpha   90.00
_cell.angle_beta   90.00
_cell.angle_gamma   90.00
#
_symmetry.space_group_name_H-M   'P 1'
#
loop_
_entity.id
_entity.type
_entity.pdbx_description
1 polymer ?
#
loop_
_entity_poly.entity_id
_entity_poly.type
_entity_poly.pdbx_seq_one_letter_code
_entity_poly.pdbx_strand_id
1 'polypeptide(L)'
;MLLTYLVLIIIVFLGLFIGLLIGYSVQEELKPGLKYFNILRHLLFIAILIVFFVKNPSIPFILLIALLIIAFSFSRYRETLYYYALAVIFFLSWLYNGFTLLAPLIFLYGFPVGSIYLYHHIKEKNKKKKIILGLLKQYAGFLIVGVILGLIGLVL
;
A
#
# COMPACT_ATOMS: atom_id res chain seq x y z
N MET A 1 22.52 -1.86 -2.72
CA MET A 1 21.16 -2.46 -2.78
C MET A 1 20.20 -1.85 -1.77
N LEU A 2 20.58 -1.69 -0.50
CA LEU A 2 19.70 -1.07 0.51
C LEU A 2 19.24 0.36 0.14
N LEU A 3 20.13 1.21 -0.35
CA LEU A 3 19.77 2.57 -0.76
C LEU A 3 18.62 2.56 -1.78
N THR A 4 18.70 1.66 -2.78
CA THR A 4 17.65 1.47 -3.79
C THR A 4 16.33 1.03 -3.16
N TYR A 5 16.37 0.11 -2.20
CA TYR A 5 15.18 -0.31 -1.44
C TYR A 5 14.54 0.85 -0.67
N LEU A 6 15.35 1.63 0.07
CA LEU A 6 14.88 2.77 0.86
C LEU A 6 14.30 3.89 -0.02
N VAL A 7 14.91 4.15 -1.17
CA VAL A 7 14.37 5.12 -2.13
C VAL A 7 13.06 4.61 -2.72
N LEU A 8 13.00 3.34 -3.12
CA LEU A 8 11.80 2.78 -3.73
C LEU A 8 10.65 2.68 -2.75
N ILE A 9 10.87 2.35 -1.48
CA ILE A 9 9.76 2.29 -0.52
C ILE A 9 9.13 3.67 -0.30
N ILE A 10 9.94 4.74 -0.34
CA ILE A 10 9.44 6.12 -0.32
C ILE A 10 8.63 6.41 -1.59
N ILE A 11 9.17 6.06 -2.76
CA ILE A 11 8.47 6.25 -4.05
C ILE A 11 7.13 5.52 -4.06
N VAL A 12 7.10 4.25 -3.64
CA VAL A 12 5.88 3.44 -3.55
C VAL A 12 4.86 4.08 -2.63
N PHE A 13 5.30 4.58 -1.48
CA PHE A 13 4.43 5.29 -0.53
C PHE A 13 3.84 6.59 -1.12
N LEU A 14 4.56 7.28 -2.00
CA LEU A 14 4.05 8.49 -2.69
C LEU A 14 2.82 8.20 -3.55
N GLY A 15 2.59 6.95 -3.96
CA GLY A 15 1.38 6.57 -4.70
C GLY A 15 0.08 6.92 -3.96
N LEU A 16 0.08 6.88 -2.62
CA LEU A 16 -1.06 7.33 -1.81
C LEU A 16 -1.36 8.81 -2.02
N PHE A 17 -0.32 9.65 -2.07
CA PHE A 17 -0.48 11.09 -2.26
C PHE A 17 -0.93 11.42 -3.68
N ILE A 18 -0.50 10.65 -4.68
CA ILE A 18 -1.02 10.78 -6.05
C ILE A 18 -2.51 10.44 -6.07
N GLY A 19 -2.95 9.36 -5.43
CA GLY A 19 -4.37 9.06 -5.27
C GLY A 19 -5.16 10.20 -4.62
N LEU A 20 -4.60 10.77 -3.57
CA LEU A 20 -5.18 11.92 -2.86
C LEU A 20 -5.28 13.15 -3.80
N LEU A 21 -4.26 13.40 -4.61
CA LEU A 21 -4.21 14.50 -5.58
C LEU A 21 -5.25 14.31 -6.68
N ILE A 22 -5.33 13.11 -7.26
CA ILE A 22 -6.37 12.74 -8.24
C ILE A 22 -7.76 12.99 -7.64
N GLY A 23 -8.02 12.48 -6.42
CA GLY A 23 -9.29 12.68 -5.76
C GLY A 23 -9.64 14.16 -5.52
N TYR A 24 -8.65 15.02 -5.25
CA TYR A 24 -8.89 16.46 -5.13
C TYR A 24 -9.21 17.13 -6.47
N SER A 25 -8.66 16.64 -7.58
CA SER A 25 -8.93 17.14 -8.92
C SER A 25 -10.33 16.75 -9.42
N VAL A 26 -10.83 15.58 -9.04
CA VAL A 26 -12.14 15.05 -9.47
C VAL A 26 -13.09 14.78 -8.30
N GLN A 27 -13.25 15.76 -7.40
CA GLN A 27 -14.06 15.60 -6.18
C GLN A 27 -15.52 15.21 -6.45
N GLU A 28 -16.10 15.76 -7.52
CA GLU A 28 -17.50 15.52 -7.91
C GLU A 28 -17.71 14.06 -8.36
N GLU A 29 -16.67 13.45 -8.94
CA GLU A 29 -16.70 12.07 -9.42
C GLU A 29 -16.31 11.04 -8.36
N LEU A 30 -15.80 11.45 -7.19
CA LEU A 30 -15.38 10.53 -6.13
C LEU A 30 -16.54 9.63 -5.64
N LYS A 31 -17.75 10.19 -5.52
CA LYS A 31 -18.92 9.45 -5.03
C LYS A 31 -19.37 8.34 -6.00
N PRO A 32 -19.65 8.62 -7.29
CA PRO A 32 -19.95 7.55 -8.25
C PRO A 32 -18.72 6.66 -8.52
N GLY A 33 -17.51 7.22 -8.49
CA GLY A 33 -16.24 6.52 -8.72
C GLY A 33 -15.85 5.52 -7.62
N LEU A 34 -16.43 5.62 -6.43
CA LEU A 34 -16.03 4.81 -5.26
C LEU A 34 -16.10 3.29 -5.52
N LYS A 35 -17.12 2.82 -6.26
CA LYS A 35 -17.25 1.40 -6.62
C LYS A 35 -16.08 0.94 -7.49
N TYR A 36 -15.69 1.75 -8.46
CA TYR A 36 -14.59 1.45 -9.38
C TYR A 36 -13.23 1.52 -8.68
N PHE A 37 -13.01 2.51 -7.80
CA PHE A 37 -11.80 2.55 -6.99
C PHE A 37 -11.66 1.32 -6.08
N ASN A 38 -12.76 0.88 -5.48
CA ASN A 38 -12.75 -0.36 -4.70
C ASN A 38 -12.43 -1.57 -5.58
N ILE A 39 -13.05 -1.74 -6.75
CA ILE A 39 -12.73 -2.84 -7.67
C ILE A 39 -11.24 -2.80 -8.06
N LEU A 40 -10.75 -1.63 -8.50
CA LEU A 40 -9.36 -1.44 -8.88
C LEU A 40 -8.39 -1.78 -7.74
N ARG A 41 -8.70 -1.37 -6.52
CA ARG A 41 -7.92 -1.72 -5.32
C ARG A 41 -7.81 -3.23 -5.14
N HIS A 42 -8.92 -3.97 -5.22
CA HIS A 42 -8.90 -5.43 -5.06
C HIS A 42 -8.15 -6.10 -6.22
N LEU A 43 -8.35 -5.66 -7.47
CA LEU A 43 -7.63 -6.18 -8.63
C LEU A 43 -6.12 -5.98 -8.50
N LEU A 44 -5.68 -4.78 -8.10
CA LEU A 44 -4.27 -4.48 -7.88
C LEU A 44 -3.69 -5.31 -6.72
N PHE A 45 -4.44 -5.50 -5.64
CA PHE A 45 -4.01 -6.36 -4.54
C PHE A 45 -3.81 -7.81 -5.00
N ILE A 46 -4.77 -8.35 -5.76
CA ILE A 46 -4.68 -9.70 -6.33
C ILE A 46 -3.48 -9.79 -7.29
N ALA A 47 -3.27 -8.78 -8.15
CA ALA A 47 -2.13 -8.74 -9.05
C ALA A 47 -0.79 -8.72 -8.30
N ILE A 48 -0.69 -7.93 -7.22
CA ILE A 48 0.47 -7.92 -6.31
C ILE A 48 0.72 -9.33 -5.76
N LEU A 49 -0.31 -10.00 -5.24
CA LEU A 49 -0.17 -11.35 -4.69
C LEU A 49 0.27 -12.36 -5.75
N ILE A 50 -0.35 -12.35 -6.94
CA ILE A 50 0.01 -13.24 -8.04
C ILE A 50 1.47 -13.04 -8.44
N VAL A 51 1.88 -11.79 -8.67
CA VAL A 51 3.27 -11.47 -9.06
C VAL A 51 4.24 -11.88 -7.96
N PHE A 52 3.89 -11.63 -6.70
CA PHE A 52 4.71 -12.06 -5.56
C PHE A 52 4.89 -13.59 -5.53
N PHE A 53 3.81 -14.36 -5.68
CA PHE A 53 3.86 -15.83 -5.65
C PHE A 53 4.60 -16.44 -6.84
N VAL A 54 4.37 -15.92 -8.05
CA VAL A 54 5.06 -16.39 -9.26
C VAL A 54 6.57 -16.18 -9.14
N LYS A 55 7.00 -15.08 -8.51
CA LYS A 55 8.42 -14.79 -8.30
C LYS A 55 9.02 -15.47 -7.06
N ASN A 56 8.20 -15.84 -6.08
CA ASN A 56 8.64 -16.40 -4.79
C ASN A 56 7.80 -17.62 -4.39
N PRO A 57 7.91 -18.76 -5.10
CA PRO A 57 6.99 -19.89 -4.95
C PRO A 57 7.19 -20.72 -3.66
N SER A 58 7.83 -20.19 -2.62
CA SER A 58 8.09 -20.96 -1.40
C SER A 58 6.83 -21.10 -0.52
N ILE A 59 6.55 -22.33 -0.06
CA ILE A 59 5.43 -22.66 0.83
C ILE A 59 5.33 -21.75 2.08
N PRO A 60 6.44 -21.35 2.75
CA PRO A 60 6.38 -20.42 3.88
C PRO A 60 5.76 -19.05 3.52
N PHE A 61 5.95 -18.57 2.29
CA PHE A 61 5.38 -17.30 1.85
C PHE A 61 3.87 -17.36 1.68
N ILE A 62 3.36 -18.49 1.18
CA ILE A 62 1.92 -18.73 1.05
C ILE A 62 1.27 -18.74 2.44
N LEU A 63 1.88 -19.46 3.40
CA LEU A 63 1.40 -19.52 4.78
C LEU A 63 1.44 -18.15 5.46
N LEU A 64 2.52 -17.39 5.29
CA LEU A 64 2.65 -16.04 5.85
C LEU A 64 1.57 -15.09 5.32
N ILE A 65 1.34 -15.08 4.01
CA ILE A 65 0.32 -14.23 3.39
C ILE A 65 -1.08 -14.64 3.84
N ALA A 66 -1.37 -15.95 3.86
CA ALA A 66 -2.65 -16.45 4.35
C ALA A 66 -2.89 -16.03 5.81
N LEU A 67 -1.86 -16.14 6.66
CA LEU A 67 -1.93 -15.70 8.06
C LEU A 67 -2.17 -14.20 8.18
N LEU A 68 -1.48 -13.36 7.40
CA LEU A 68 -1.70 -11.91 7.38
C LEU A 68 -3.13 -11.57 6.94
N ILE A 69 -3.65 -12.22 5.90
CA ILE A 69 -5.02 -12.01 5.42
C ILE A 69 -6.04 -12.38 6.50
N ILE A 70 -5.87 -13.55 7.15
CA ILE A 70 -6.75 -14.02 8.22
C ILE A 70 -6.69 -13.09 9.42
N ALA A 71 -5.49 -12.76 9.89
CA ALA A 71 -5.27 -11.88 11.05
C ALA A 71 -5.90 -10.49 10.84
N PHE A 72 -5.85 -9.97 9.61
CA PHE A 72 -6.36 -8.63 9.31
C PHE A 72 -7.84 -8.59 8.93
N SER A 73 -8.42 -9.71 8.49
CA SER A 73 -9.85 -9.79 8.11
C SER A 73 -10.78 -9.44 9.29
N PHE A 74 -10.41 -9.81 10.51
CA PHE A 74 -11.20 -9.55 11.72
C PHE A 74 -10.95 -8.18 12.36
N SER A 75 -10.00 -7.40 11.85
CA SER A 75 -9.63 -6.13 12.46
C SER A 75 -10.51 -4.97 11.98
N ARG A 76 -10.89 -4.08 12.90
CA ARG A 76 -11.54 -2.81 12.58
C ARG A 76 -10.69 -1.92 11.66
N TYR A 77 -9.38 -2.12 11.66
CA TYR A 77 -8.39 -1.36 10.87
C TYR A 77 -7.89 -2.12 9.64
N ARG A 78 -8.67 -3.09 9.12
CA ARG A 78 -8.29 -3.98 8.01
C ARG A 78 -7.58 -3.27 6.86
N GLU A 79 -8.09 -2.12 6.41
CA GLU A 79 -7.57 -1.39 5.25
C GLU A 79 -6.15 -0.86 5.48
N THR A 80 -5.90 -0.32 6.67
CA THR A 80 -4.58 0.15 7.08
C THR A 80 -3.61 -1.02 7.21
N LEU A 81 -4.09 -2.13 7.80
CA LEU A 81 -3.27 -3.33 7.99
C LEU A 81 -2.92 -4.02 6.68
N TYR A 82 -3.82 -4.05 5.70
CA TYR A 82 -3.50 -4.53 4.35
C TYR A 82 -2.39 -3.69 3.71
N TYR A 83 -2.44 -2.36 3.87
CA TYR A 83 -1.37 -1.50 3.37
C TYR A 83 -0.05 -1.82 4.09
N TYR A 84 -0.04 -2.07 5.40
CA TYR A 84 1.17 -2.49 6.13
C TYR A 84 1.69 -3.86 5.70
N ALA A 85 0.80 -4.80 5.37
CA ALA A 85 1.17 -6.09 4.80
C ALA A 85 1.96 -5.93 3.49
N LEU A 86 1.63 -4.92 2.69
CA LEU A 86 2.38 -4.61 1.46
C LEU A 86 3.84 -4.22 1.75
N ALA A 87 4.16 -3.63 2.90
CA ALA A 87 5.55 -3.35 3.28
C ALA A 87 6.33 -4.65 3.50
N VAL A 88 5.71 -5.65 4.12
CA VAL A 88 6.28 -6.98 4.32
C VAL A 88 6.49 -7.68 2.99
N ILE A 89 5.47 -7.68 2.12
CA ILE A 89 5.56 -8.25 0.77
C ILE A 89 6.68 -7.56 -0.03
N PHE A 90 6.77 -6.23 0.06
CA PHE A 90 7.81 -5.46 -0.61
C PHE A 90 9.22 -5.82 -0.12
N PHE A 91 9.40 -5.93 1.19
CA PHE A 91 10.66 -6.37 1.81
C PHE A 91 11.06 -7.78 1.38
N LEU A 92 10.13 -8.74 1.49
CA LEU A 92 10.40 -10.12 1.09
C LEU A 92 10.75 -10.18 -0.41
N SER A 93 10.02 -9.45 -1.23
CA SER A 93 10.33 -9.37 -2.66
C SER A 93 11.70 -8.78 -2.94
N TRP A 94 12.19 -7.87 -2.11
CA TRP A 94 13.53 -7.33 -2.21
C TRP A 94 14.60 -8.39 -1.92
N LEU A 95 14.44 -9.21 -0.87
CA LEU A 95 15.37 -10.30 -0.55
C LEU A 95 15.54 -11.32 -1.69
N TYR A 96 14.49 -11.54 -2.49
CA TYR A 96 14.49 -12.52 -3.58
C TYR A 96 14.50 -11.87 -4.98
N ASN A 97 14.93 -10.60 -5.10
CA ASN A 97 15.07 -9.88 -6.38
C ASN A 97 13.77 -9.74 -7.22
N GLY A 98 12.59 -9.85 -6.62
CA GLY A 98 11.30 -9.66 -7.28
C GLY A 98 10.76 -8.23 -7.27
N PHE A 99 11.41 -7.31 -6.53
CA PHE A 99 10.81 -6.03 -6.15
C PHE A 99 10.59 -5.06 -7.32
N THR A 100 11.30 -5.23 -8.44
CA THR A 100 11.21 -4.36 -9.63
C THR A 100 9.81 -4.33 -10.24
N LEU A 101 9.10 -5.46 -10.24
CA LEU A 101 7.71 -5.54 -10.74
C LEU A 101 6.68 -5.20 -9.66
N LEU A 102 7.03 -5.42 -8.38
CA LEU A 102 6.13 -5.14 -7.26
C LEU A 102 6.07 -3.66 -6.88
N ALA A 103 7.19 -2.94 -6.97
CA ALA A 103 7.23 -1.49 -6.71
C ALA A 103 6.13 -0.72 -7.49
N PRO A 104 6.05 -0.80 -8.83
CA PRO A 104 5.03 -0.05 -9.58
C PRO A 104 3.61 -0.50 -9.24
N LEU A 105 3.38 -1.78 -8.94
CA LEU A 105 2.06 -2.27 -8.56
C LEU A 105 1.60 -1.75 -7.20
N ILE A 106 2.47 -1.74 -6.20
CA ILE A 106 2.15 -1.19 -4.87
C ILE A 106 1.99 0.33 -4.95
N PHE A 107 2.78 1.00 -5.79
CA PHE A 107 2.62 2.42 -6.08
C PHE A 107 1.23 2.71 -6.68
N LEU A 108 0.83 1.98 -7.72
CA LEU A 108 -0.50 2.08 -8.33
C LEU A 108 -1.61 1.72 -7.35
N TYR A 109 -1.39 0.75 -6.46
CA TYR A 109 -2.34 0.41 -5.39
C TYR A 109 -2.58 1.58 -4.43
N GLY A 110 -1.58 2.44 -4.23
CA GLY A 110 -1.72 3.68 -3.48
C GLY A 110 -2.79 4.62 -4.06
N PHE A 111 -3.04 4.58 -5.38
CA PHE A 111 -3.95 5.51 -6.05
C PHE A 111 -5.40 5.36 -5.58
N PRO A 112 -6.05 4.17 -5.72
CA PRO A 112 -7.41 4.01 -5.24
C PRO A 112 -7.48 4.17 -3.72
N VAL A 113 -6.45 3.77 -2.96
CA VAL A 113 -6.44 3.93 -1.49
C VAL A 113 -6.48 5.41 -1.10
N GLY A 114 -5.64 6.24 -1.72
CA GLY A 114 -5.63 7.69 -1.49
C GLY A 114 -6.95 8.37 -1.87
N SER A 115 -7.54 8.00 -3.00
CA SER A 115 -8.84 8.52 -3.45
C SER A 115 -9.99 8.13 -2.51
N ILE A 116 -10.03 6.86 -2.08
CA ILE A 116 -11.04 6.36 -1.12
C ILE A 116 -10.87 7.04 0.24
N TYR A 117 -9.63 7.20 0.71
CA TYR A 117 -9.35 7.92 1.96
C TYR A 117 -9.91 9.34 1.90
N LEU A 118 -9.67 10.05 0.79
CA LEU A 118 -10.17 11.40 0.60
C LEU A 118 -11.70 11.45 0.64
N TYR A 119 -12.39 10.55 -0.07
CA TYR A 119 -13.86 10.48 -0.08
C TYR A 119 -14.45 10.42 1.34
N HIS A 120 -13.85 9.64 2.23
CA HIS A 120 -14.33 9.51 3.60
C HIS A 120 -14.09 10.75 4.48
N HIS A 121 -13.12 11.60 4.13
CA HIS A 121 -12.65 12.71 4.97
C HIS A 121 -12.94 14.10 4.39
N ILE A 122 -13.36 14.21 3.14
CA ILE A 122 -13.58 15.48 2.43
C ILE A 122 -14.91 16.19 2.77
N LYS A 123 -15.57 15.81 3.87
CA LYS A 123 -16.87 16.38 4.26
C LYS A 123 -16.88 17.91 4.40
N GLU A 124 -15.73 18.56 4.51
CA GLU A 124 -15.59 20.02 4.53
C GLU A 124 -14.41 20.51 3.66
N LYS A 125 -14.67 21.43 2.72
CA LYS A 125 -13.72 21.92 1.70
C LYS A 125 -12.44 22.60 2.22
N ASN A 126 -12.35 22.94 3.52
CA ASN A 126 -11.25 23.77 4.06
C ASN A 126 -10.20 23.05 4.91
N LYS A 127 -10.19 21.71 4.98
CA LYS A 127 -9.27 20.95 5.86
C LYS A 127 -8.17 20.18 5.12
N LYS A 128 -7.69 20.67 3.98
CA LYS A 128 -6.67 19.99 3.14
C LYS A 128 -5.44 19.52 3.93
N LYS A 129 -4.84 20.41 4.74
CA LYS A 129 -3.67 20.09 5.58
C LYS A 129 -3.97 18.97 6.58
N LYS A 130 -5.15 18.98 7.20
CA LYS A 130 -5.57 17.96 8.16
C LYS A 130 -5.76 16.59 7.48
N ILE A 131 -6.29 16.58 6.27
CA ILE A 131 -6.48 15.36 5.47
C ILE A 131 -5.12 14.77 5.08
N ILE A 132 -4.20 15.59 4.58
CA ILE A 132 -2.84 15.15 4.19
C ILE A 132 -2.08 14.60 5.40
N LEU A 133 -2.10 15.31 6.53
CA LEU A 133 -1.48 14.85 7.77
C LEU A 133 -2.16 13.61 8.36
N GLY A 134 -3.48 13.50 8.21
CA GLY A 134 -4.25 12.33 8.63
C GLY A 134 -3.88 11.09 7.83
N LEU A 135 -3.79 11.22 6.50
CA LEU A 135 -3.34 10.15 5.61
C LEU A 135 -1.90 9.73 5.98
N LEU A 136 -0.99 10.69 6.13
CA LEU A 136 0.39 10.41 6.53
C LEU A 136 0.42 9.62 7.85
N LYS A 137 -0.30 10.08 8.88
CA LYS A 137 -0.34 9.39 10.18
C LYS A 137 -0.94 7.98 10.09
N GLN A 138 -2.01 7.82 9.32
CA GLN A 138 -2.69 6.54 9.20
C GLN A 138 -1.85 5.50 8.47
N TYR A 139 -1.05 5.91 7.48
CA TYR A 139 -0.27 4.99 6.66
C TYR A 139 1.24 5.02 6.94
N ALA A 140 1.72 5.88 7.84
CA ALA A 140 3.14 5.97 8.22
C ALA A 140 3.72 4.64 8.69
N GLY A 141 2.90 3.75 9.25
CA GLY A 141 3.33 2.40 9.62
C GLY A 141 3.91 1.60 8.45
N PHE A 142 3.48 1.85 7.20
CA PHE A 142 4.09 1.22 6.02
C PHE A 142 5.58 1.57 5.89
N LEU A 143 5.91 2.87 6.00
CA LEU A 143 7.29 3.34 5.95
C LEU A 143 8.08 2.83 7.15
N ILE A 144 7.52 2.92 8.35
CA ILE A 144 8.19 2.48 9.59
C ILE A 144 8.51 0.98 9.51
N VAL A 145 7.51 0.15 9.21
CA VAL A 145 7.68 -1.30 9.08
C VAL A 145 8.69 -1.62 7.99
N GLY A 146 8.58 -1.02 6.80
CA GLY A 146 9.49 -1.33 5.71
C GLY A 146 10.92 -0.84 5.93
N VAL A 147 11.14 0.33 6.54
CA VAL A 147 12.50 0.79 6.90
C VAL A 147 13.11 -0.15 7.95
N ILE A 148 12.36 -0.52 8.99
CA ILE A 148 12.83 -1.47 10.01
C ILE A 148 13.22 -2.81 9.36
N LEU A 149 12.35 -3.36 8.51
CA LEU A 149 12.64 -4.61 7.80
C LEU A 149 13.87 -4.48 6.89
N GLY A 150 13.98 -3.39 6.13
CA GLY A 150 15.16 -3.13 5.29
C GLY A 150 16.47 -3.07 6.07
N LEU A 151 16.45 -2.49 7.29
CA LEU A 151 17.61 -2.49 8.18
C LEU A 151 17.92 -3.88 8.74
N ILE A 152 16.89 -4.67 9.10
CA ILE A 152 17.07 -6.07 9.53
C ILE A 152 17.68 -6.91 8.39
N GLY A 153 17.24 -6.69 7.15
CA GLY A 153 17.77 -7.37 5.98
C GLY A 153 19.22 -7.01 5.62
N LEU A 154 19.89 -6.10 6.33
CA LEU A 154 21.35 -5.95 6.24
C LEU A 154 22.11 -7.06 6.98
N VAL A 155 21.47 -7.67 7.98
CA VAL A 155 22.08 -8.65 8.88
C VAL A 155 21.78 -10.10 8.44
N LEU A 156 20.77 -10.27 7.58
CA LEU A 156 20.37 -11.53 6.96
C LEU A 156 21.12 -11.75 5.65
#